data_AF-A0A8H6MBP2-F1
#
_entry.id   AF-A0A8H6MBP2-F1
#
_cell.length_a   1.000
_cell.length_b   1.000
_cell.length_c   1.000
_cell.angle_alpha   90.00
_cell.angle_beta   90.00
_cell.angle_gamma   90.00
#
_symmetry.space_group_name_H-M   'P 1'
#
loop_
_entity.id
_entity.type
_entity.pdbx_description
1 polymer ?
#
loop_
_entity_poly.entity_id
_entity_poly.type
_entity_poly.pdbx_seq_one_letter_code
_entity_poly.pdbx_strand_id
1 'polypeptide(L)'
;MILDDKVIMYLPPPLPPPPPYLPNPNGSLDRQPASPTQGNPPPPFSEAPHHGSQPGRSLRLSTLPSHILLQIVYNTFPTYPTLDTGLSFYIACMNVLRSTYLPAYTSLLRPYYSSDPFPSTVVPQSLSSSLNTVQRETPVLDLFIALKVREDVCVDDSELHLEREDMFKDIFDHAQPKARLEDLIRICGMKEGVITLAPPGVIVYTSTGGSTHSSANETVRASASRKPSLPLPSPVQAPPCPTPSRSSTSRFFSAFKRHPKPPSPPSTVVSLNQRQNRSPQQSTRIRPIPFSLLSISYGTRKVGLQLMSVETGSKRTIVEVQRMSRDEQLETTAGRVVGELRALLVG
;
A
#
# COMPACT_ATOMS: atom_id res chain seq x y z
N MET A 1 -11.57 1.50 25.04
CA MET A 1 -12.96 1.65 24.57
C MET A 1 -13.63 0.31 24.77
N ILE A 2 -14.58 0.27 25.70
CA ILE A 2 -15.44 -0.88 25.93
C ILE A 2 -16.41 -0.89 24.74
N LEU A 3 -16.32 -1.89 23.89
CA LEU A 3 -17.31 -2.13 22.85
C LEU A 3 -18.52 -2.73 23.55
N ASP A 4 -19.63 -2.00 23.54
CA ASP A 4 -20.93 -2.47 24.00
C ASP A 4 -21.35 -3.71 23.20
N ASP A 5 -21.51 -4.85 23.88
CA ASP A 5 -22.06 -6.12 23.34
C ASP A 5 -23.56 -6.04 23.01
N LYS A 6 -24.10 -4.86 22.69
CA LYS A 6 -25.53 -4.65 22.40
C LYS A 6 -25.90 -4.60 20.92
N VAL A 7 -24.96 -4.86 20.00
CA VAL A 7 -25.20 -4.79 18.55
C VAL A 7 -25.25 -6.19 17.91
N ILE A 8 -25.95 -7.15 18.52
CA ILE A 8 -26.14 -8.50 17.96
C ILE A 8 -27.62 -8.82 17.61
N MET A 9 -28.58 -7.93 17.88
CA MET A 9 -30.02 -8.26 17.74
C MET A 9 -30.80 -7.46 16.70
N TYR A 10 -30.17 -7.10 15.57
CA TYR A 10 -30.91 -6.57 14.40
C TYR A 10 -30.46 -7.28 13.13
N LEU A 11 -30.67 -8.59 13.08
CA LEU A 11 -30.79 -9.25 11.78
C LEU A 11 -32.07 -8.72 11.11
N PRO A 12 -31.99 -8.19 9.88
CA PRO A 12 -33.18 -7.77 9.16
C PRO A 12 -34.12 -8.97 9.03
N PRO A 13 -35.44 -8.78 9.21
CA PRO A 13 -36.41 -9.86 9.08
C PRO A 13 -36.28 -10.50 7.70
N PRO A 14 -36.44 -11.84 7.59
CA PRO A 14 -36.39 -12.52 6.30
C PRO A 14 -37.37 -11.88 5.33
N LEU A 15 -36.87 -11.55 4.13
CA LEU A 15 -37.69 -10.97 3.08
C LEU A 15 -38.88 -11.90 2.80
N PRO A 16 -40.11 -11.36 2.64
CA PRO A 16 -41.25 -12.17 2.29
C PRO A 16 -41.01 -12.88 0.95
N PRO A 17 -41.52 -14.11 0.78
CA PRO A 17 -41.39 -14.84 -0.47
C PRO A 17 -42.02 -14.02 -1.61
N PRO A 18 -41.45 -14.07 -2.82
CA PRO A 18 -42.00 -13.36 -3.97
C PRO A 18 -43.45 -13.82 -4.23
N PRO A 19 -44.35 -12.90 -4.61
CA PRO A 19 -45.73 -13.24 -4.89
C PRO A 19 -45.81 -14.25 -6.05
N PRO A 20 -46.75 -15.20 -6.00
CA PRO A 20 -46.95 -16.16 -7.08
C PRO A 20 -47.30 -15.42 -8.37
N TYR A 21 -46.58 -15.72 -9.45
CA TYR A 21 -46.87 -15.20 -10.79
C TYR A 21 -48.29 -15.60 -11.18
N LEU A 22 -49.22 -14.64 -11.17
CA LEU A 22 -50.57 -14.87 -11.64
C LEU A 22 -50.55 -15.01 -13.17
N PRO A 23 -51.07 -16.10 -13.74
CA PRO A 23 -51.25 -16.23 -15.17
C PRO A 23 -52.18 -15.13 -15.67
N ASN A 24 -51.72 -14.40 -16.68
CA ASN A 24 -52.43 -13.29 -17.29
C ASN A 24 -53.80 -13.77 -17.84
N PRO A 25 -54.94 -13.32 -17.29
CA PRO A 25 -56.25 -13.86 -17.65
C PRO A 25 -56.80 -13.34 -19.00
N ASN A 26 -56.06 -12.50 -19.72
CA ASN A 26 -56.51 -11.90 -20.98
C ASN A 26 -56.14 -12.70 -22.24
N GLY A 27 -55.89 -14.01 -22.11
CA GLY A 27 -55.78 -14.94 -23.25
C GLY A 27 -57.14 -15.33 -23.82
N SER A 28 -57.97 -14.35 -24.19
CA SER A 28 -59.25 -14.59 -24.85
C SER A 28 -59.04 -14.86 -26.33
N LEU A 29 -59.38 -16.09 -26.73
CA LEU A 29 -59.62 -16.51 -28.10
C LEU A 29 -60.55 -15.54 -28.82
N ASP A 30 -60.05 -14.80 -29.80
CA ASP A 30 -60.85 -14.53 -30.99
C ASP A 30 -59.98 -14.51 -32.24
N ARG A 31 -60.13 -15.57 -33.02
CA ARG A 31 -59.35 -15.89 -34.20
C ARG A 31 -60.15 -15.40 -35.40
N GLN A 32 -59.95 -14.16 -35.81
CA GLN A 32 -60.41 -13.67 -37.10
C GLN A 32 -59.27 -13.82 -38.15
N PRO A 33 -59.52 -14.45 -39.32
CA PRO A 33 -58.49 -14.61 -40.35
C PRO A 33 -58.38 -13.31 -41.16
N ALA A 34 -57.55 -12.38 -40.69
CA ALA A 34 -57.12 -11.23 -41.46
C ALA A 34 -55.73 -11.51 -42.07
N SER A 35 -55.71 -11.59 -43.39
CA SER A 35 -54.67 -11.20 -44.35
C SER A 35 -53.19 -11.46 -44.02
N PRO A 36 -52.41 -12.07 -44.93
CA PRO A 36 -50.96 -12.21 -44.77
C PRO A 36 -50.29 -10.83 -44.92
N THR A 37 -50.16 -10.10 -43.80
CA THR A 37 -49.27 -8.96 -43.72
C THR A 37 -47.86 -9.49 -43.83
N GLN A 38 -47.31 -9.28 -45.03
CA GLN A 38 -45.91 -9.39 -45.43
C GLN A 38 -44.99 -9.17 -44.23
N GLY A 39 -44.55 -10.29 -43.64
CA GLY A 39 -43.57 -10.26 -42.58
C GLY A 39 -42.30 -9.64 -43.15
N ASN A 40 -41.88 -8.51 -42.56
CA ASN A 40 -40.51 -8.07 -42.75
C ASN A 40 -39.62 -9.25 -42.37
N PRO A 41 -38.82 -9.80 -43.30
CA PRO A 41 -37.87 -10.83 -42.95
C PRO A 41 -36.97 -10.26 -41.84
N PRO A 42 -36.56 -11.10 -40.86
CA PRO A 42 -35.50 -10.69 -39.95
C PRO A 42 -34.35 -10.14 -40.79
N PRO A 43 -33.73 -9.01 -40.39
CA PRO A 43 -32.62 -8.45 -41.14
C PRO A 43 -31.63 -9.58 -41.41
N PRO A 44 -31.20 -9.78 -42.67
CA PRO A 44 -30.23 -10.81 -42.98
C PRO A 44 -29.07 -10.61 -42.02
N PHE A 45 -28.68 -11.70 -41.32
CA PHE A 45 -27.43 -11.72 -40.60
C PHE A 45 -26.39 -11.22 -41.58
N SER A 46 -25.98 -9.96 -41.41
CA SER A 46 -24.91 -9.40 -42.21
C SER A 46 -23.72 -10.25 -41.82
N GLU A 47 -23.29 -11.11 -42.73
CA GLU A 47 -22.00 -11.79 -42.61
C GLU A 47 -21.01 -10.72 -42.20
N ALA A 48 -20.53 -10.83 -40.96
CA ALA A 48 -19.52 -9.93 -40.44
C ALA A 48 -18.44 -9.86 -41.52
N PRO A 49 -18.05 -8.65 -41.98
CA PRO A 49 -17.14 -8.51 -43.11
C PRO A 49 -15.97 -9.42 -42.86
N HIS A 50 -15.75 -10.35 -43.79
CA HIS A 50 -14.56 -11.18 -43.85
C HIS A 50 -13.38 -10.21 -43.99
N HIS A 51 -12.91 -9.71 -42.86
CA HIS A 51 -11.69 -8.95 -42.77
C HIS A 51 -10.61 -9.90 -43.28
N GLY A 52 -10.16 -9.59 -44.49
CA GLY A 52 -9.12 -10.31 -45.18
C GLY A 52 -8.01 -10.63 -44.19
N SER A 53 -7.63 -11.90 -44.18
CA SER A 53 -6.50 -12.47 -43.46
C SER A 53 -5.31 -11.52 -43.49
N GLN A 54 -5.20 -10.66 -42.48
CA GLN A 54 -3.98 -9.90 -42.24
C GLN A 54 -2.98 -10.89 -41.67
N PRO A 55 -1.90 -11.19 -42.39
CA PRO A 55 -0.90 -12.13 -41.90
C PRO A 55 -0.22 -11.50 -40.68
N GLY A 56 -0.37 -12.15 -39.53
CA GLY A 56 0.59 -12.01 -38.43
C GLY A 56 0.38 -10.89 -37.43
N ARG A 57 -0.86 -10.45 -37.13
CA ARG A 57 -1.08 -9.76 -35.84
C ARG A 57 -0.86 -10.78 -34.73
N SER A 58 0.35 -10.80 -34.17
CA SER A 58 0.70 -11.56 -32.98
C SER A 58 -0.33 -11.23 -31.90
N LEU A 59 -1.18 -12.20 -31.56
CA LEU A 59 -2.15 -12.08 -30.48
C LEU A 59 -1.37 -11.85 -29.19
N ARG A 60 -1.34 -10.60 -28.73
CA ARG A 60 -0.73 -10.27 -27.45
C ARG A 60 -1.77 -10.53 -26.37
N LEU A 61 -1.33 -11.05 -25.22
CA LEU A 61 -2.19 -11.14 -24.04
C LEU A 61 -2.83 -9.79 -23.69
N SER A 62 -2.15 -8.68 -23.98
CA SER A 62 -2.65 -7.32 -23.77
C SER A 62 -3.82 -6.91 -24.67
N THR A 63 -4.12 -7.65 -25.74
CA THR A 63 -5.26 -7.35 -26.64
C THR A 63 -6.52 -8.12 -26.27
N LEU A 64 -6.45 -9.02 -25.28
CA LEU A 64 -7.61 -9.76 -24.81
C LEU A 64 -8.45 -8.90 -23.85
N PRO A 65 -9.78 -9.02 -23.87
CA PRO A 65 -10.64 -8.42 -22.85
C PRO A 65 -10.25 -8.86 -21.43
N SER A 66 -10.43 -7.96 -20.46
CA SER A 66 -10.08 -8.17 -19.04
C SER A 66 -10.72 -9.43 -18.44
N HIS A 67 -11.98 -9.71 -18.75
CA HIS A 67 -12.68 -10.90 -18.26
C HIS A 67 -12.08 -12.21 -18.80
N ILE A 68 -11.60 -12.24 -20.05
CA ILE A 68 -10.91 -13.41 -20.63
C ILE A 68 -9.56 -13.62 -19.96
N LEU A 69 -8.82 -12.54 -19.68
CA LEU A 69 -7.57 -12.63 -18.92
C LEU A 69 -7.82 -13.23 -17.53
N LEU A 70 -8.88 -12.78 -16.85
CA LEU A 70 -9.30 -13.36 -15.57
C LEU A 70 -9.64 -14.85 -15.70
N GLN A 71 -10.34 -15.25 -16.76
CA GLN A 71 -10.72 -16.64 -16.96
C GLN A 71 -9.55 -17.54 -17.34
N ILE A 72 -8.58 -17.03 -18.11
CA ILE A 72 -7.32 -17.72 -18.38
C ILE A 72 -6.58 -17.92 -17.06
N VAL A 73 -6.44 -16.87 -16.25
CA VAL A 73 -5.86 -16.92 -14.90
C VAL A 73 -6.57 -18.03 -14.11
N TYR A 74 -7.88 -17.93 -13.86
CA TYR A 74 -8.63 -18.90 -13.06
C TYR A 74 -8.52 -20.35 -13.54
N ASN A 75 -8.49 -20.61 -14.85
CA ASN A 75 -8.39 -21.96 -15.40
C ASN A 75 -6.95 -22.49 -15.51
N THR A 76 -5.94 -21.62 -15.51
CA THR A 76 -4.52 -22.04 -15.52
C THR A 76 -3.98 -22.29 -14.11
N PHE A 77 -4.72 -21.93 -13.05
CA PHE A 77 -4.34 -22.30 -11.68
C PHE A 77 -4.83 -23.69 -11.30
N PRO A 78 -3.94 -24.66 -11.05
CA PRO A 78 -4.31 -25.80 -10.22
C PRO A 78 -4.65 -25.29 -8.82
N THR A 79 -5.67 -25.89 -8.19
CA THR A 79 -6.20 -25.55 -6.85
C THR A 79 -5.14 -25.64 -5.73
N TYR A 80 -3.94 -26.14 -6.05
CA TYR A 80 -2.79 -26.30 -5.15
C TYR A 80 -1.52 -25.75 -5.80
N PRO A 81 -1.29 -24.43 -5.75
CA PRO A 81 -0.04 -23.86 -6.24
C PRO A 81 1.12 -24.32 -5.34
N THR A 82 2.18 -24.87 -5.95
CA THR A 82 3.51 -24.85 -5.33
C THR A 82 3.89 -23.39 -5.07
N LEU A 83 4.30 -23.07 -3.84
CA LEU A 83 4.47 -21.69 -3.34
C LEU A 83 5.30 -20.79 -4.29
N ASP A 84 6.32 -21.36 -4.93
CA ASP A 84 7.23 -20.63 -5.84
C ASP A 84 6.57 -20.24 -7.17
N THR A 85 5.67 -21.07 -7.68
CA THR A 85 4.96 -20.83 -8.95
C THR A 85 3.85 -19.79 -8.77
N GLY A 86 3.12 -19.87 -7.65
CA GLY A 86 2.08 -18.91 -7.31
C GLY A 86 2.62 -17.49 -7.13
N LEU A 87 3.74 -17.33 -6.43
CA LEU A 87 4.37 -16.03 -6.20
C LEU A 87 4.89 -15.42 -7.50
N SER A 88 5.62 -16.19 -8.31
CA SER A 88 6.20 -15.70 -9.58
C SER A 88 5.10 -15.24 -10.54
N PHE A 89 4.02 -16.00 -10.62
CA PHE A 89 2.86 -15.63 -11.43
C PHE A 89 2.14 -14.39 -10.88
N TYR A 90 1.90 -14.33 -9.57
CA TYR A 90 1.29 -13.15 -8.94
C TYR A 90 2.10 -11.90 -9.25
N ILE A 91 3.44 -11.96 -9.13
CA ILE A 91 4.33 -10.85 -9.49
C ILE A 91 4.16 -10.47 -10.96
N ALA A 92 4.14 -11.45 -11.87
CA ALA A 92 3.95 -11.20 -13.30
C ALA A 92 2.59 -10.55 -13.60
N CYS A 93 1.50 -11.07 -13.02
CA CYS A 93 0.15 -10.51 -13.17
C CYS A 93 0.04 -9.10 -12.60
N MET A 94 0.56 -8.87 -11.38
CA MET A 94 0.57 -7.54 -10.79
C MET A 94 1.39 -6.57 -11.63
N ASN A 95 2.51 -7.00 -12.21
CA ASN A 95 3.29 -6.15 -13.12
C ASN A 95 2.48 -5.77 -14.37
N VAL A 96 1.81 -6.73 -15.01
CA VAL A 96 0.95 -6.46 -16.17
C VAL A 96 -0.17 -5.50 -15.79
N LEU A 97 -0.90 -5.77 -14.70
CA LEU A 97 -1.99 -4.91 -14.22
C LEU A 97 -1.49 -3.49 -13.92
N ARG A 98 -0.39 -3.36 -13.17
CA ARG A 98 0.18 -2.05 -12.85
C ARG A 98 0.60 -1.31 -14.10
N SER A 99 1.26 -1.94 -15.07
CA SER A 99 1.63 -1.28 -16.33
C SER A 99 0.41 -0.86 -17.16
N THR A 100 -0.64 -1.68 -17.21
CA THR A 100 -1.89 -1.38 -17.94
C THR A 100 -2.64 -0.19 -17.33
N TYR A 101 -2.75 -0.14 -16.01
CA TYR A 101 -3.52 0.89 -15.31
C TYR A 101 -2.70 2.13 -14.92
N LEU A 102 -1.36 2.09 -15.07
CA LEU A 102 -0.49 3.21 -14.71
C LEU A 102 -0.89 4.53 -15.40
N PRO A 103 -1.19 4.59 -16.72
CA PRO A 103 -1.57 5.85 -17.37
C PRO A 103 -2.86 6.47 -16.80
N ALA A 104 -3.84 5.63 -16.44
CA ALA A 104 -5.08 6.08 -15.82
C ALA A 104 -4.86 6.52 -14.36
N TYR A 105 -3.97 5.85 -13.64
CA TYR A 105 -3.56 6.28 -12.31
C TYR A 105 -2.86 7.64 -12.37
N THR A 106 -1.89 7.82 -13.27
CA THR A 106 -1.08 9.04 -13.39
C THR A 106 -1.87 10.26 -13.81
N SER A 107 -2.94 10.12 -14.61
CA SER A 107 -3.81 11.23 -14.99
C SER A 107 -4.64 11.80 -13.82
N LEU A 108 -4.88 10.99 -12.79
CA LEU A 108 -5.60 11.38 -11.58
C LEU A 108 -4.68 11.88 -10.46
N LEU A 109 -3.36 11.70 -10.60
CA LEU A 109 -2.41 12.18 -9.59
C LEU A 109 -2.39 13.69 -9.56
N ARG A 110 -2.40 14.23 -8.34
CA ARG A 110 -2.08 15.64 -8.15
C ARG A 110 -0.60 15.89 -8.45
N PRO A 111 -0.26 17.01 -9.10
CA PRO A 111 1.13 17.43 -9.23
C PRO A 111 1.84 17.40 -7.88
N TYR A 112 3.07 16.90 -7.84
CA TYR A 112 3.93 16.78 -6.63
C TYR A 112 3.57 15.67 -5.62
N TYR A 113 2.50 14.91 -5.83
CA TYR A 113 2.09 13.84 -4.90
C TYR A 113 2.58 12.43 -5.26
N SER A 114 3.42 12.27 -6.29
CA SER A 114 3.92 10.94 -6.72
C SER A 114 5.40 10.75 -6.41
N SER A 115 5.75 9.53 -6.02
CA SER A 115 7.11 9.02 -5.82
C SER A 115 7.63 8.19 -7.00
N ASP A 116 6.86 8.06 -8.07
CA ASP A 116 6.99 7.03 -9.10
C ASP A 116 6.77 5.62 -8.50
N PRO A 117 5.66 4.91 -8.80
CA PRO A 117 5.37 3.60 -8.22
C PRO A 117 6.30 2.48 -8.71
N PHE A 118 7.14 2.76 -9.72
CA PHE A 118 8.14 1.85 -10.27
C PHE A 118 9.53 2.47 -10.13
N PRO A 119 10.27 2.18 -9.04
CA PRO A 119 11.60 2.71 -8.92
C PRO A 119 12.45 2.07 -10.02
N SER A 120 12.85 2.87 -11.02
CA SER A 120 13.83 2.45 -12.02
C SER A 120 15.20 2.15 -11.40
N THR A 121 15.37 2.44 -10.11
CA THR A 121 16.56 2.11 -9.33
C THR A 121 16.58 0.62 -9.04
N VAL A 122 17.53 -0.08 -9.65
CA VAL A 122 17.85 -1.49 -9.37
C VAL A 122 18.21 -1.62 -7.89
N VAL A 123 17.26 -2.01 -7.05
CA VAL A 123 17.53 -2.33 -5.65
C VAL A 123 18.23 -3.69 -5.63
N PRO A 124 19.42 -3.82 -5.00
CA PRO A 124 20.10 -5.10 -4.86
C PRO A 124 19.15 -6.12 -4.22
N GLN A 125 18.77 -7.15 -4.98
CA GLN A 125 17.68 -8.10 -4.69
C GLN A 125 17.96 -9.04 -3.51
N SER A 126 18.90 -8.74 -2.61
CA SER A 126 19.56 -9.83 -1.88
C SER A 126 18.66 -10.56 -0.88
N LEU A 127 17.80 -9.95 -0.07
CA LEU A 127 17.10 -10.72 1.00
C LEU A 127 15.74 -10.19 1.49
N SER A 128 15.15 -9.14 0.90
CA SER A 128 13.83 -8.65 1.34
C SER A 128 12.70 -9.29 0.54
N SER A 129 11.85 -10.06 1.20
CA SER A 129 10.52 -10.52 0.77
C SER A 129 9.99 -9.73 -0.45
N SER A 130 10.04 -10.32 -1.64
CA SER A 130 9.91 -9.65 -2.94
C SER A 130 8.60 -8.88 -3.17
N LEU A 131 7.65 -8.95 -2.23
CA LEU A 131 6.38 -8.23 -2.27
C LEU A 131 6.36 -6.93 -1.45
N ASN A 132 7.33 -6.72 -0.56
CA ASN A 132 7.44 -5.48 0.20
C ASN A 132 8.26 -4.47 -0.61
N THR A 133 7.60 -3.81 -1.55
CA THR A 133 8.20 -2.66 -2.24
C THR A 133 8.60 -1.63 -1.21
N VAL A 134 9.83 -1.15 -1.28
CA VAL A 134 10.32 -0.10 -0.37
C VAL A 134 9.53 1.20 -0.58
N GLN A 135 8.93 1.37 -1.76
CA GLN A 135 8.01 2.47 -2.07
C GLN A 135 6.61 2.17 -1.55
N ARG A 136 6.09 3.09 -0.76
CA ARG A 136 4.75 3.02 -0.15
C ARG A 136 3.63 3.39 -1.12
N GLU A 137 3.96 4.00 -2.26
CA GLU A 137 2.98 4.29 -3.33
C GLU A 137 2.53 3.04 -4.09
N THR A 138 3.35 1.98 -4.18
CA THR A 138 2.95 0.76 -4.92
C THR A 138 1.66 0.12 -4.36
N PRO A 139 1.48 -0.05 -3.04
CA PRO A 139 0.19 -0.48 -2.48
C PRO A 139 -0.99 0.46 -2.79
N VAL A 140 -0.74 1.76 -2.99
CA VAL A 140 -1.77 2.73 -3.35
C VAL A 140 -2.22 2.52 -4.79
N LEU A 141 -1.27 2.27 -5.70
CA LEU A 141 -1.56 1.86 -7.07
C LEU A 141 -2.32 0.53 -7.09
N ASP A 142 -1.92 -0.44 -6.28
CA ASP A 142 -2.62 -1.74 -6.20
C ASP A 142 -4.07 -1.58 -5.71
N LEU A 143 -4.33 -0.69 -4.75
CA LEU A 143 -5.67 -0.36 -4.30
C LEU A 143 -6.49 0.34 -5.42
N PHE A 144 -5.86 1.24 -6.16
CA PHE A 144 -6.49 1.87 -7.32
C PHE A 144 -6.88 0.83 -8.39
N ILE A 145 -5.99 -0.11 -8.72
CA ILE A 145 -6.27 -1.20 -9.66
C ILE A 145 -7.45 -2.04 -9.17
N ALA A 146 -7.46 -2.42 -7.89
CA ALA A 146 -8.54 -3.21 -7.34
C ALA A 146 -9.91 -2.51 -7.45
N LEU A 147 -9.97 -1.20 -7.18
CA LEU A 147 -11.20 -0.42 -7.35
C LEU A 147 -11.56 -0.24 -8.83
N LYS A 148 -10.59 0.01 -9.70
CA LYS A 148 -10.84 0.26 -11.12
C LYS A 148 -11.29 -1.01 -11.84
N VAL A 149 -10.64 -2.15 -11.61
CA VAL A 149 -11.07 -3.44 -12.16
C VAL A 149 -12.47 -3.79 -11.69
N ARG A 150 -12.79 -3.53 -10.41
CA ARG A 150 -14.16 -3.73 -9.91
C ARG A 150 -15.16 -2.83 -10.64
N GLU A 151 -14.82 -1.58 -10.89
CA GLU A 151 -15.67 -0.65 -11.63
C GLU A 151 -15.89 -1.13 -13.07
N ASP A 152 -14.82 -1.52 -13.75
CA ASP A 152 -14.86 -2.01 -15.12
C ASP A 152 -15.78 -3.25 -15.23
N VAL A 153 -15.69 -4.18 -14.27
CA VAL A 153 -16.59 -5.36 -14.20
C VAL A 153 -18.05 -4.95 -13.96
N CYS A 154 -18.31 -3.98 -13.09
CA CYS A 154 -19.68 -3.50 -12.84
C CYS A 154 -20.30 -2.85 -14.08
N VAL A 155 -19.51 -2.11 -14.86
CA VAL A 155 -19.95 -1.49 -16.12
C VAL A 155 -20.29 -2.57 -17.16
N ASP A 156 -19.48 -3.63 -17.25
CA ASP A 156 -19.72 -4.73 -18.17
C ASP A 156 -20.99 -5.54 -17.80
N ASP A 157 -21.25 -5.73 -16.50
CA ASP A 157 -22.38 -6.52 -16.01
C ASP A 157 -23.72 -5.75 -16.04
N SER A 158 -23.69 -4.41 -16.01
CA SER A 158 -24.87 -3.57 -15.89
C SER A 158 -24.78 -2.32 -16.77
N GLU A 159 -25.56 -2.29 -17.86
CA GLU A 159 -25.71 -1.11 -18.73
C GLU A 159 -26.21 0.15 -17.99
N LEU A 160 -26.83 0.00 -16.81
CA LEU A 160 -27.31 1.11 -15.97
C LEU A 160 -26.31 1.54 -14.88
N HIS A 161 -25.10 0.98 -14.86
CA HIS A 161 -24.10 1.34 -13.85
C HIS A 161 -23.55 2.74 -14.16
N LEU A 162 -23.80 3.69 -13.27
CA LEU A 162 -23.21 5.02 -13.33
C LEU A 162 -21.89 5.01 -12.58
N GLU A 163 -20.83 5.47 -13.27
CA GLU A 163 -19.51 5.61 -12.67
C GLU A 163 -19.60 6.49 -11.42
N ARG A 164 -18.97 6.06 -10.32
CA ARG A 164 -18.84 6.90 -9.11
C ARG A 164 -17.48 7.57 -9.10
N GLU A 165 -17.43 8.82 -9.56
CA GLU A 165 -16.18 9.59 -9.64
C GLU A 165 -15.53 9.79 -8.26
N ASP A 166 -16.34 9.83 -7.20
CA ASP A 166 -15.86 9.98 -5.82
C ASP A 166 -15.19 8.73 -5.25
N MET A 167 -15.27 7.56 -5.90
CA MET A 167 -14.71 6.32 -5.37
C MET A 167 -13.18 6.37 -5.20
N PHE A 168 -12.51 7.14 -6.04
CA PHE A 168 -11.05 7.31 -5.98
C PHE A 168 -10.62 8.47 -5.09
N LYS A 169 -11.57 9.27 -4.60
CA LYS A 169 -11.29 10.49 -3.84
C LYS A 169 -10.46 10.20 -2.60
N ASP A 170 -10.77 9.15 -1.85
CA ASP A 170 -10.02 8.77 -0.65
C ASP A 170 -8.58 8.31 -0.96
N ILE A 171 -8.38 7.68 -2.12
CA ILE A 171 -7.04 7.27 -2.57
C ILE A 171 -6.18 8.52 -2.77
N PHE A 172 -6.67 9.51 -3.52
CA PHE A 172 -5.87 10.69 -3.90
C PHE A 172 -5.86 11.79 -2.83
N ASP A 173 -6.87 11.87 -1.97
CA ASP A 173 -6.91 12.82 -0.85
C ASP A 173 -6.15 12.36 0.39
N HIS A 174 -6.03 11.05 0.60
CA HIS A 174 -5.48 10.52 1.84
C HIS A 174 -4.37 9.49 1.62
N ALA A 175 -4.65 8.39 0.91
CA ALA A 175 -3.70 7.29 0.80
C ALA A 175 -2.42 7.70 0.06
N GLN A 176 -2.55 8.40 -1.07
CA GLN A 176 -1.44 8.84 -1.90
C GLN A 176 -0.57 9.89 -1.19
N PRO A 177 -1.08 11.01 -0.63
CA PRO A 177 -0.26 11.96 0.13
C PRO A 177 0.47 11.32 1.31
N LYS A 178 -0.19 10.39 2.00
CA LYS A 178 0.42 9.65 3.10
C LYS A 178 1.60 8.80 2.62
N ALA A 179 1.38 7.98 1.58
CA ALA A 179 2.42 7.12 1.00
C ALA A 179 3.62 7.94 0.49
N ARG A 180 3.35 9.03 -0.22
CA ARG A 180 4.38 9.98 -0.68
C ARG A 180 5.18 10.56 0.47
N LEU A 181 4.51 10.95 1.55
CA LEU A 181 5.19 11.48 2.73
C LEU A 181 6.07 10.43 3.42
N GLU A 182 5.62 9.16 3.49
CA GLU A 182 6.44 8.05 4.00
C GLU A 182 7.71 7.86 3.17
N ASP A 183 7.60 7.91 1.84
CA ASP A 183 8.75 7.79 0.94
C ASP A 183 9.72 8.97 1.08
N LEU A 184 9.21 10.19 1.24
CA LEU A 184 10.03 11.39 1.46
C LEU A 184 10.77 11.32 2.79
N ILE A 185 10.10 10.90 3.87
CA ILE A 185 10.73 10.70 5.18
C ILE A 185 11.85 9.66 5.08
N ARG A 186 11.62 8.56 4.36
CA ARG A 186 12.69 7.57 4.08
C ARG A 186 13.88 8.22 3.39
N ILE A 187 13.67 8.95 2.30
CA ILE A 187 14.74 9.58 1.52
C ILE A 187 15.53 10.58 2.37
N CYS A 188 14.83 11.49 3.06
CA CYS A 188 15.43 12.51 3.92
C CYS A 188 16.13 11.86 5.13
N GLY A 189 15.49 10.91 5.79
CA GLY A 189 16.05 10.24 6.97
C GLY A 189 17.24 9.34 6.67
N MET A 190 17.30 8.74 5.47
CA MET A 190 18.48 8.02 5.00
C MET A 190 19.65 8.99 4.75
N LYS A 191 19.39 10.17 4.16
CA LYS A 191 20.41 11.21 3.96
C LYS A 191 20.96 11.71 5.30
N GLU A 192 20.11 11.86 6.31
CA GLU A 192 20.49 12.27 7.67
C GLU A 192 21.06 11.13 8.53
N GLY A 193 21.08 9.89 8.05
CA GLY A 193 21.57 8.72 8.80
C GLY A 193 20.69 8.32 9.99
N VAL A 194 19.43 8.77 10.05
CA VAL A 194 18.46 8.43 11.11
C VAL A 194 17.56 7.26 10.73
N ILE A 195 17.46 6.92 9.43
CA ILE A 195 16.66 5.80 8.91
C ILE A 195 17.55 4.83 8.13
N THR A 196 17.31 3.53 8.27
CA THR A 196 17.97 2.46 7.50
C THR A 196 16.95 1.55 6.80
N LEU A 197 17.33 0.94 5.68
CA LEU A 197 16.54 -0.09 5.00
C LEU A 197 16.90 -1.51 5.45
N ALA A 198 17.90 -1.66 6.32
CA ALA A 198 18.29 -2.95 6.84
C ALA A 198 17.14 -3.59 7.63
N PRO A 199 16.92 -4.92 7.50
CA PRO A 199 15.94 -5.63 8.32
C PRO A 199 16.19 -5.42 9.81
N PRO A 200 15.14 -5.39 10.65
CA PRO A 200 15.30 -5.34 12.10
C PRO A 200 16.21 -6.47 12.58
N GLY A 201 17.22 -6.13 13.38
CA GLY A 201 18.21 -7.10 13.91
C GLY A 201 19.53 -7.15 13.14
N VAL A 202 19.62 -6.59 11.93
CA VAL A 202 20.89 -6.46 11.20
C VAL A 202 21.51 -5.10 11.52
N ILE A 203 22.56 -5.10 12.35
CA ILE A 203 23.33 -3.88 12.64
C ILE A 203 24.25 -3.59 11.45
N VAL A 204 23.84 -2.67 10.58
CA VAL A 204 24.71 -2.14 9.53
C VAL A 204 25.41 -0.90 10.09
N TYR A 205 26.71 -1.01 10.35
CA TYR A 205 27.53 0.15 10.67
C TYR A 205 27.79 0.93 9.38
N THR A 206 26.87 1.83 9.03
CA THR A 206 27.12 2.79 7.96
C THR A 206 28.12 3.80 8.48
N SER A 207 29.41 3.57 8.20
CA SER A 207 30.45 4.57 8.38
C SER A 207 30.17 5.69 7.39
N THR A 208 29.41 6.70 7.83
CA THR A 208 29.17 7.95 7.08
C THR A 208 30.46 8.77 7.09
N GLY A 209 31.52 8.24 6.46
CA GLY A 209 32.68 9.01 6.05
C GLY A 209 32.34 9.64 4.72
N GLY A 210 32.16 10.97 4.69
CA GLY A 210 31.96 11.72 3.47
C GLY A 210 33.12 11.49 2.52
N SER A 211 32.92 10.66 1.49
CA SER A 211 33.84 10.51 0.38
C SER A 211 33.13 10.95 -0.89
N THR A 212 33.36 12.21 -1.24
CA THR A 212 33.16 12.75 -2.59
C THR A 212 33.89 11.89 -3.63
N HIS A 213 33.15 11.46 -4.65
CA HIS A 213 33.56 11.03 -6.00
C HIS A 213 34.84 10.17 -6.19
N SER A 214 34.69 8.95 -6.72
CA SER A 214 35.37 8.57 -7.96
C SER A 214 34.73 7.34 -8.61
N SER A 215 34.55 7.48 -9.92
CA SER A 215 34.29 6.46 -10.93
C SER A 215 35.32 5.32 -10.89
N ALA A 216 34.88 4.07 -11.09
CA ALA A 216 35.44 3.15 -12.08
C ALA A 216 34.87 1.72 -11.92
N ASN A 217 34.53 1.13 -13.07
CA ASN A 217 34.19 -0.26 -13.37
C ASN A 217 34.79 -1.32 -12.42
N GLU A 218 33.92 -2.20 -11.90
CA GLU A 218 34.38 -3.46 -11.30
C GLU A 218 33.65 -4.66 -11.93
N THR A 219 34.43 -5.41 -12.71
CA THR A 219 34.11 -6.68 -13.35
C THR A 219 34.02 -7.77 -12.29
N VAL A 220 32.82 -8.27 -12.01
CA VAL A 220 32.62 -9.40 -11.08
C VAL A 220 32.90 -10.72 -11.79
N ARG A 221 33.96 -11.39 -11.33
CA ARG A 221 34.37 -12.74 -11.73
C ARG A 221 33.57 -13.77 -10.91
N ALA A 222 32.79 -14.61 -11.59
CA ALA A 222 32.01 -15.68 -10.99
C ALA A 222 32.91 -16.69 -10.26
N SER A 223 32.65 -16.94 -8.98
CA SER A 223 33.32 -17.95 -8.16
C SER A 223 32.33 -19.03 -7.76
N ALA A 224 32.79 -20.27 -7.86
CA ALA A 224 32.01 -21.48 -7.96
C ALA A 224 31.22 -21.90 -6.71
N SER A 225 30.03 -22.43 -7.01
CA SER A 225 29.24 -23.45 -6.30
C SER A 225 29.92 -24.18 -5.14
N ARG A 226 29.43 -23.94 -3.92
CA ARG A 226 29.53 -24.90 -2.81
C ARG A 226 28.12 -25.29 -2.37
N LYS A 227 27.87 -26.59 -2.46
CA LYS A 227 26.63 -27.33 -2.19
C LYS A 227 26.52 -27.58 -0.68
N PRO A 228 25.50 -27.07 0.04
CA PRO A 228 25.26 -27.45 1.43
C PRO A 228 24.40 -28.73 1.50
N SER A 229 24.91 -29.74 2.18
CA SER A 229 24.19 -30.96 2.56
C SER A 229 23.24 -30.70 3.72
N LEU A 230 21.95 -31.02 3.54
CA LEU A 230 20.91 -30.92 4.57
C LEU A 230 20.93 -32.14 5.51
N PRO A 231 20.68 -31.97 6.83
CA PRO A 231 20.36 -33.07 7.73
C PRO A 231 18.86 -33.41 7.72
N LEU A 232 18.59 -34.70 7.92
CA LEU A 232 17.29 -35.38 7.97
C LEU A 232 16.48 -34.99 9.22
N PRO A 233 15.14 -34.82 9.15
CA PRO A 233 14.30 -34.53 10.32
C PRO A 233 13.78 -35.81 11.01
N SER A 234 13.81 -35.81 12.34
CA SER A 234 13.18 -36.79 13.23
C SER A 234 11.67 -36.53 13.41
N PRO A 235 10.87 -37.55 13.80
CA PRO A 235 9.41 -37.46 13.84
C PRO A 235 8.85 -36.70 15.05
N VAL A 236 7.69 -36.08 14.79
CA VAL A 236 6.92 -35.16 15.61
C VAL A 236 6.24 -35.85 16.81
N GLN A 237 6.40 -35.26 18.00
CA GLN A 237 5.68 -35.59 19.24
C GLN A 237 4.51 -34.62 19.41
N ALA A 238 3.32 -35.13 19.74
CA ALA A 238 2.07 -34.38 19.82
C ALA A 238 2.00 -33.40 21.02
N PRO A 239 1.33 -32.23 20.89
CA PRO A 239 1.17 -31.29 22.00
C PRO A 239 -0.11 -31.53 22.83
N PRO A 240 -0.08 -31.30 24.17
CA PRO A 240 -1.26 -31.32 25.01
C PRO A 240 -2.04 -29.98 25.04
N CYS A 241 -3.33 -30.14 25.31
CA CYS A 241 -4.42 -29.16 25.36
C CYS A 241 -4.21 -28.01 26.38
N PRO A 242 -4.60 -26.75 26.08
CA PRO A 242 -4.58 -25.65 27.05
C PRO A 242 -5.94 -25.42 27.75
N THR A 243 -5.88 -25.16 29.06
CA THR A 243 -6.97 -24.72 29.94
C THR A 243 -7.12 -23.18 29.97
N PRO A 244 -8.32 -22.62 30.29
CA PRO A 244 -8.60 -21.19 30.20
C PRO A 244 -8.08 -20.38 31.41
N SER A 245 -7.51 -19.19 31.15
CA SER A 245 -7.06 -18.26 32.20
C SER A 245 -7.90 -16.98 32.27
N ARG A 246 -8.03 -16.51 33.50
CA ARG A 246 -8.94 -15.50 34.06
C ARG A 246 -8.73 -14.08 33.54
N SER A 247 -9.85 -13.36 33.48
CA SER A 247 -9.95 -11.90 33.29
C SER A 247 -9.38 -11.12 34.48
N SER A 248 -8.60 -10.08 34.18
CA SER A 248 -8.16 -9.07 35.16
C SER A 248 -8.62 -7.69 34.68
N THR A 249 -9.48 -7.08 35.49
CA THR A 249 -10.06 -5.76 35.33
C THR A 249 -9.10 -4.71 35.89
N SER A 250 -8.77 -3.67 35.14
CA SER A 250 -8.01 -2.53 35.67
C SER A 250 -8.47 -1.23 35.03
N ARG A 251 -9.09 -0.39 35.86
CA ARG A 251 -9.44 1.02 35.61
C ARG A 251 -8.20 1.87 35.86
N PHE A 252 -7.90 2.87 35.04
CA PHE A 252 -7.22 4.09 35.51
C PHE A 252 -7.60 5.30 34.63
N PHE A 253 -8.21 6.30 35.28
CA PHE A 253 -8.26 7.69 34.84
C PHE A 253 -7.06 8.43 35.43
N SER A 254 -6.42 9.32 34.68
CA SER A 254 -5.69 10.44 35.28
C SER A 254 -5.58 11.62 34.31
N ALA A 255 -6.28 12.69 34.68
CA ALA A 255 -6.21 14.01 34.09
C ALA A 255 -4.97 14.75 34.62
N PHE A 256 -4.13 15.28 33.73
CA PHE A 256 -3.03 16.16 34.10
C PHE A 256 -3.43 17.63 33.92
N LYS A 257 -3.71 18.30 35.04
CA LYS A 257 -3.72 19.76 35.16
C LYS A 257 -2.27 20.27 35.09
N ARG A 258 -1.98 21.16 34.13
CA ARG A 258 -0.71 21.90 34.07
C ARG A 258 -0.86 23.23 34.81
N HIS A 259 0.03 23.50 35.76
CA HIS A 259 0.17 24.78 36.44
C HIS A 259 1.12 25.73 35.66
N PRO A 260 0.89 27.05 35.67
CA PRO A 260 1.78 28.04 35.07
C PRO A 260 2.98 28.34 35.99
N LYS A 261 4.16 28.50 35.38
CA LYS A 261 5.44 28.81 36.04
C LYS A 261 5.70 30.33 35.97
N PRO A 262 6.13 30.99 37.05
CA PRO A 262 6.37 32.45 37.07
C PRO A 262 7.72 32.85 36.44
N PRO A 263 7.86 34.12 36.02
CA PRO A 263 9.05 34.65 35.33
C PRO A 263 10.15 35.10 36.30
N SER A 264 11.41 34.94 35.90
CA SER A 264 12.60 35.45 36.58
C SER A 264 13.43 36.40 35.68
N PRO A 265 14.23 37.31 36.28
CA PRO A 265 14.68 38.58 35.66
C PRO A 265 15.95 38.48 34.80
N PRO A 266 16.27 39.54 34.02
CA PRO A 266 17.43 39.58 33.13
C PRO A 266 18.73 39.91 33.90
N SER A 267 19.82 39.22 33.55
CA SER A 267 21.18 39.62 33.95
C SER A 267 22.07 39.72 32.72
N THR A 268 22.46 40.96 32.46
CA THR A 268 23.47 41.41 31.51
C THR A 268 24.86 41.24 32.14
N VAL A 269 25.77 40.48 31.53
CA VAL A 269 27.19 40.84 31.56
C VAL A 269 27.98 40.25 30.38
N VAL A 270 28.75 41.13 29.78
CA VAL A 270 29.74 40.98 28.73
C VAL A 270 30.91 40.11 29.20
N SER A 271 31.41 39.20 28.36
CA SER A 271 32.80 38.72 28.43
C SER A 271 33.31 38.30 27.06
N LEU A 272 34.25 39.10 26.57
CA LEU A 272 35.04 38.93 25.37
C LEU A 272 36.27 38.07 25.70
N ASN A 273 36.67 37.22 24.76
CA ASN A 273 37.95 36.50 24.69
C ASN A 273 38.20 35.34 25.67
N GLN A 274 37.81 34.12 25.25
CA GLN A 274 38.58 32.92 25.58
C GLN A 274 38.61 31.93 24.40
N ARG A 275 39.72 31.95 23.67
CA ARG A 275 40.11 30.95 22.65
C ARG A 275 40.55 29.68 23.41
N GLN A 276 39.62 28.84 23.84
CA GLN A 276 39.91 27.54 24.44
C GLN A 276 39.80 26.42 23.40
N ASN A 277 40.86 25.60 23.35
CA ASN A 277 40.98 24.32 22.68
C ASN A 277 39.70 23.50 22.84
N ARG A 278 38.90 23.39 21.77
CA ARG A 278 37.79 22.44 21.70
C ARG A 278 38.38 21.04 21.57
N SER A 279 38.30 20.26 22.65
CA SER A 279 38.45 18.81 22.63
C SER A 279 37.58 18.22 21.49
N PRO A 280 38.05 17.18 20.77
CA PRO A 280 37.29 16.57 19.69
C PRO A 280 35.93 16.15 20.23
N GLN A 281 34.87 16.82 19.77
CA GLN A 281 33.50 16.53 20.16
C GLN A 281 33.23 15.07 19.79
N GLN A 282 33.00 14.23 20.81
CA GLN A 282 32.54 12.87 20.60
C GLN A 282 31.21 12.97 19.87
N SER A 283 31.21 12.68 18.57
CA SER A 283 29.99 12.61 17.79
C SER A 283 29.11 11.53 18.41
N THR A 284 28.00 11.93 19.00
CA THR A 284 26.98 11.00 19.51
C THR A 284 26.58 10.08 18.37
N ARG A 285 26.89 8.78 18.51
CA ARG A 285 26.57 7.79 17.49
C ARG A 285 25.05 7.60 17.45
N ILE A 286 24.41 8.14 16.42
CA ILE A 286 22.98 7.94 16.15
C ILE A 286 22.76 6.47 15.76
N ARG A 287 21.78 5.80 16.37
CA ARG A 287 21.33 4.47 15.97
C ARG A 287 20.15 4.62 15.00
N PRO A 288 20.31 4.32 13.70
CA PRO A 288 19.24 4.49 12.72
C PRO A 288 18.07 3.54 12.98
N ILE A 289 16.86 4.00 12.69
CA ILE A 289 15.62 3.21 12.83
C ILE A 289 15.31 2.51 11.49
N PRO A 290 15.01 1.21 11.47
CA PRO A 290 14.56 0.52 10.26
C PRO A 290 13.26 1.12 9.70
N PHE A 291 13.24 1.44 8.41
CA PHE A 291 12.08 2.04 7.74
C PHE A 291 10.83 1.15 7.79
N SER A 292 11.02 -0.17 7.81
CA SER A 292 9.92 -1.14 7.92
C SER A 292 9.11 -1.00 9.22
N LEU A 293 9.69 -0.40 10.26
CA LEU A 293 9.04 -0.15 11.54
C LEU A 293 8.37 1.22 11.61
N LEU A 294 8.52 2.05 10.57
CA LEU A 294 7.96 3.39 10.52
C LEU A 294 6.66 3.40 9.71
N SER A 295 5.68 4.14 10.20
CA SER A 295 4.45 4.49 9.48
C SER A 295 4.03 5.91 9.85
N ILE A 296 3.24 6.55 8.99
CA ILE A 296 2.73 7.90 9.24
C ILE A 296 1.24 7.88 9.58
N SER A 297 0.88 8.68 10.58
CA SER A 297 -0.48 9.18 10.77
C SER A 297 -0.61 10.53 10.09
N TYR A 298 -1.35 10.60 8.99
CA TYR A 298 -1.54 11.80 8.19
C TYR A 298 -2.88 12.45 8.50
N GLY A 299 -2.88 13.62 9.13
CA GLY A 299 -4.08 14.39 9.45
C GLY A 299 -4.12 15.75 8.72
N THR A 300 -5.27 16.43 8.80
CA THR A 300 -5.43 17.78 8.25
C THR A 300 -4.61 18.82 8.98
N ARG A 301 -4.41 18.64 10.29
CA ARG A 301 -3.69 19.57 11.16
C ARG A 301 -2.33 19.06 11.61
N LYS A 302 -2.10 17.75 11.60
CA LYS A 302 -0.87 17.18 12.16
C LYS A 302 -0.41 15.97 11.40
N VAL A 303 0.90 15.74 11.45
CA VAL A 303 1.56 14.54 10.95
C VAL A 303 2.28 13.89 12.12
N GLY A 304 1.96 12.62 12.38
CA GLY A 304 2.64 11.81 13.38
C GLY A 304 3.50 10.75 12.73
N LEU A 305 4.78 10.65 13.10
CA LEU A 305 5.62 9.51 12.79
C LEU A 305 5.40 8.45 13.88
N GLN A 306 4.97 7.26 13.46
CA GLN A 306 4.67 6.14 14.32
C GLN A 306 5.75 5.06 14.19
N LEU A 307 6.16 4.51 15.33
CA LEU A 307 7.03 3.36 15.44
C LEU A 307 6.20 2.12 15.79
N MET A 308 6.34 1.07 14.99
CA MET A 308 5.73 -0.24 15.20
C MET A 308 6.65 -1.10 16.06
N SER A 309 6.12 -1.66 17.15
CA SER A 309 6.81 -2.67 17.95
C SER A 309 6.72 -4.03 17.25
N VAL A 310 7.87 -4.65 16.99
CA VAL A 310 7.93 -6.00 16.38
C VAL A 310 7.32 -7.06 17.30
N GLU A 311 7.53 -6.90 18.61
CA GLU A 311 7.10 -7.88 19.62
C GLU A 311 5.60 -7.85 19.88
N THR A 312 5.00 -6.65 19.91
CA THR A 312 3.60 -6.47 20.32
C THR A 312 2.67 -6.10 19.15
N GLY A 313 3.23 -5.75 17.99
CA GLY A 313 2.48 -5.16 16.87
C GLY A 313 1.91 -3.76 17.16
N SER A 314 2.13 -3.22 18.37
CA SER A 314 1.57 -1.95 18.80
C SER A 314 2.28 -0.78 18.12
N LYS A 315 1.50 0.26 17.79
CA LYS A 315 2.00 1.49 17.17
C LYS A 315 2.07 2.60 18.22
N ARG A 316 3.21 3.30 18.30
CA ARG A 316 3.36 4.50 19.15
C ARG A 316 3.83 5.69 18.33
N THR A 317 3.26 6.87 18.55
CA THR A 317 3.75 8.10 17.93
C THR A 317 5.04 8.55 18.63
N ILE A 318 6.13 8.69 17.86
CA ILE A 318 7.44 9.12 18.38
C ILE A 318 7.75 10.58 18.05
N VAL A 319 7.19 11.09 16.96
CA VAL A 319 7.32 12.49 16.54
C VAL A 319 5.95 12.97 16.07
N GLU A 320 5.55 14.16 16.47
CA GLU A 320 4.32 14.81 16.00
C GLU A 320 4.64 16.24 15.57
N VAL A 321 4.35 16.56 14.31
CA VAL A 321 4.58 17.88 13.72
C VAL A 321 3.24 18.49 13.31
N GLN A 322 3.06 19.76 13.67
CA GLN A 322 1.89 20.54 13.26
C GLN A 322 2.03 20.97 11.79
N ARG A 323 1.00 20.68 10.99
CA ARG A 323 0.86 21.20 9.63
C ARG A 323 0.44 22.66 9.68
N MET A 324 1.05 23.45 8.82
CA MET A 324 0.77 24.89 8.73
C MET A 324 -0.48 25.17 7.90
N SER A 325 -0.75 24.33 6.90
CA SER A 325 -1.96 24.38 6.08
C SER A 325 -2.29 23.01 5.48
N ARG A 326 -3.50 22.88 4.92
CA ARG A 326 -3.91 21.67 4.19
C ARG A 326 -3.07 21.44 2.93
N ASP A 327 -2.58 22.51 2.32
CA ASP A 327 -1.82 22.51 1.07
C ASP A 327 -0.31 22.67 1.30
N GLU A 328 0.15 22.43 2.53
CA GLU A 328 1.57 22.44 2.85
C GLU A 328 2.32 21.37 2.03
N GLN A 329 3.43 21.77 1.42
CA GLN A 329 4.32 20.89 0.66
C GLN A 329 4.80 19.71 1.54
N LEU A 330 4.71 18.50 0.98
CA LEU A 330 5.04 17.27 1.70
C LEU A 330 6.53 17.20 2.02
N GLU A 331 7.39 17.76 1.18
CA GLU A 331 8.84 17.85 1.35
C GLU A 331 9.21 18.66 2.60
N THR A 332 8.59 19.83 2.79
CA THR A 332 8.78 20.67 3.97
C THR A 332 8.33 19.95 5.23
N THR A 333 7.19 19.26 5.16
CA THR A 333 6.67 18.49 6.29
C THR A 333 7.60 17.32 6.63
N ALA A 334 8.07 16.57 5.64
CA ALA A 334 9.01 15.46 5.81
C ALA A 334 10.33 15.93 6.46
N GLY A 335 10.88 17.05 5.97
CA GLY A 335 12.10 17.64 6.52
C GLY A 335 11.96 17.99 8.01
N ARG A 336 10.82 18.58 8.41
CA ARG A 336 10.53 18.89 9.82
C ARG A 336 10.41 17.62 10.66
N VAL A 337 9.69 16.60 10.19
CA VAL A 337 9.55 15.33 10.90
C VAL A 337 10.92 14.64 11.09
N VAL A 338 11.77 14.64 10.06
CA VAL A 338 13.11 14.06 10.14
C VAL A 338 14.04 14.88 11.04
N GLY A 339 13.92 16.21 11.05
CA GLY A 339 14.65 17.08 11.95
C GLY A 339 14.33 16.82 13.43
N GLU A 340 13.05 16.71 13.76
CA GLU A 340 12.58 16.34 15.11
C GLU A 340 13.02 14.90 15.48
N LEU A 341 12.94 13.96 14.54
CA LEU A 341 13.42 12.59 14.77
C LEU A 341 14.92 12.57 15.08
N ARG A 342 15.72 13.35 14.35
CA ARG A 342 17.16 13.48 14.58
C ARG A 342 17.46 14.08 15.94
N ALA A 343 16.73 15.13 16.34
CA ALA A 343 16.86 15.73 17.68
C ALA A 343 16.56 14.70 18.78
N LEU A 344 15.52 13.90 18.61
CA LEU A 344 15.13 12.82 19.55
C LEU A 344 16.19 11.72 19.66
N LEU A 345 16.91 11.40 18.57
CA LEU A 345 17.94 10.34 18.57
C LEU A 345 19.32 10.81 19.06
N VAL A 346 19.56 12.12 19.11
CA VAL A 346 20.82 12.72 19.58
C VAL A 346 20.75 13.07 21.07
N GLY A 347 19.57 13.45 21.57
CA GLY A 347 19.36 13.82 22.97
C GLY A 347 19.24 12.62 23.89
#